data_AF-A0A0Q9TWF3-F1
#
_entry.id   AF-A0A0Q9TWF3-F1
#
_cell.length_a   1.000
_cell.length_b   1.000
_cell.length_c   1.000
_cell.angle_alpha   90.00
_cell.angle_beta   90.00
_cell.angle_gamma   90.00
#
_symmetry.space_group_name_H-M   'P 1'
#
loop_
_entity.id
_entity.type
_entity.pdbx_description
1 polymer ?
#
loop_
_entity_poly.entity_id
_entity_poly.type
_entity_poly.pdbx_seq_one_letter_code
_entity_poly.pdbx_strand_id
1 'polypeptide(L)'
;MTIDLPWAPFQIDANMGWSAVVQDMLMISTPGKIRILPALPGSWVRGEAGPLLAHSGIEVLIKWDMTQKEVQVTLHAAKADQTIELVVGNERKQLQVIRNEPFECTFQLHN
;
A
#
# COMPACT_ATOMS: atom_id res chain seq x y z
N MET A 1 -2.28 -43.44 18.20
CA MET A 1 -3.30 -42.58 18.84
C MET A 1 -3.49 -41.41 17.90
N THR A 2 -4.44 -41.50 16.97
CA THR A 2 -4.74 -40.43 16.01
C THR A 2 -5.82 -39.57 16.65
N ILE A 3 -5.54 -38.28 16.81
CA ILE A 3 -6.53 -37.32 17.30
C ILE A 3 -7.35 -36.88 16.09
N ASP A 4 -8.55 -37.45 15.94
CA ASP A 4 -9.56 -36.97 14.99
C ASP A 4 -10.19 -35.69 15.56
N LEU A 5 -9.61 -34.54 15.22
CA LEU A 5 -10.24 -33.23 15.44
C LEU A 5 -11.04 -32.85 14.19
N PRO A 6 -12.31 -32.45 14.32
CA PRO A 6 -13.14 -32.06 13.18
C PRO A 6 -12.72 -30.73 12.53
N TRP A 7 -11.72 -30.04 13.09
CA TRP A 7 -11.20 -28.77 12.61
C TRP A 7 -9.67 -28.75 12.68
N ALA A 8 -9.04 -28.05 11.73
CA ALA A 8 -7.60 -27.93 11.66
C ALA A 8 -7.07 -27.00 12.77
N PRO A 9 -5.98 -27.38 13.48
CA PRO A 9 -5.44 -26.56 14.58
C PRO A 9 -5.06 -25.15 14.09
N PHE A 10 -5.22 -24.15 14.97
CA PHE A 10 -4.85 -22.76 14.66
C PHE A 10 -3.35 -22.67 14.31
N GLN A 11 -3.04 -22.15 13.12
CA GLN A 11 -1.67 -21.91 12.66
C GLN A 11 -1.46 -20.40 12.47
N ILE A 12 -0.55 -19.82 13.26
CA ILE A 12 -0.27 -18.37 13.23
C ILE A 12 0.33 -17.93 11.90
N ASP A 13 1.21 -18.75 11.31
CA ASP A 13 1.92 -18.44 10.07
C ASP A 13 0.97 -18.36 8.86
N ALA A 14 -0.06 -19.22 8.82
CA ALA A 14 -1.07 -19.21 7.77
C ALA A 14 -1.89 -17.90 7.78
N ASN A 15 -2.20 -17.38 8.96
CA ASN A 15 -2.97 -16.14 9.11
C ASN A 15 -2.13 -14.89 8.78
N MET A 16 -0.86 -14.86 9.19
CA MET A 16 0.01 -13.71 8.93
C MET A 16 0.39 -13.58 7.44
N GLY A 17 0.52 -14.71 6.72
CA GLY A 17 0.77 -14.71 5.29
C GLY A 17 -0.33 -14.03 4.49
N TRP A 18 -1.60 -14.21 4.86
CA TRP A 18 -2.72 -13.58 4.16
C TRP A 18 -2.72 -12.05 4.31
N SER A 19 -2.49 -11.55 5.52
CA SER A 19 -2.40 -10.11 5.78
C SER A 19 -1.27 -9.45 4.99
N ALA A 20 -0.11 -10.12 4.89
CA ALA A 20 1.02 -9.63 4.10
C ALA A 20 0.68 -9.54 2.60
N VAL A 21 0.00 -10.55 2.06
CA VAL A 21 -0.43 -10.54 0.64
C VAL A 21 -1.42 -9.41 0.37
N VAL A 22 -2.40 -9.18 1.25
CA VAL A 22 -3.34 -8.06 1.11
C VAL A 22 -2.61 -6.72 1.17
N GLN A 23 -1.62 -6.58 2.06
CA GLN A 23 -0.79 -5.39 2.12
C GLN A 23 -0.01 -5.19 0.81
N ASP A 24 0.62 -6.23 0.27
CA ASP A 24 1.40 -6.16 -0.97
C ASP A 24 0.52 -5.85 -2.20
N MET A 25 -0.75 -6.27 -2.21
CA MET A 25 -1.71 -5.87 -3.24
C MET A 25 -1.97 -4.36 -3.26
N LEU A 26 -1.91 -3.72 -2.09
CA LEU A 26 -2.19 -2.30 -1.89
C LEU A 26 -0.93 -1.42 -1.99
N MET A 27 0.20 -1.89 -1.44
CA MET A 27 1.45 -1.16 -1.42
C MET A 27 2.65 -2.09 -1.33
N ILE A 28 3.60 -1.92 -2.24
CA ILE A 28 4.95 -2.49 -2.11
C ILE A 28 5.92 -1.34 -1.94
N SER A 29 6.77 -1.40 -0.92
CA SER A 29 7.84 -0.43 -0.72
C SER A 29 9.20 -1.10 -0.75
N THR A 30 10.15 -0.42 -1.36
CA THR A 30 11.58 -0.76 -1.35
C THR A 30 12.35 0.52 -0.99
N PRO A 31 13.63 0.45 -0.59
CA PRO A 31 14.40 1.65 -0.28
C PRO A 31 14.34 2.68 -1.43
N GLY A 32 13.81 3.87 -1.14
CA GLY A 32 13.68 4.98 -2.10
C GLY A 32 12.53 4.86 -3.12
N LYS A 33 11.68 3.82 -3.05
CA LYS A 33 10.61 3.61 -4.02
C LYS A 33 9.34 3.02 -3.40
N ILE A 34 8.20 3.61 -3.71
CA ILE A 34 6.88 3.17 -3.26
C ILE A 34 6.00 2.89 -4.49
N ARG A 35 5.43 1.69 -4.55
CA ARG A 35 4.46 1.29 -5.59
C ARG A 35 3.09 1.17 -4.95
N ILE A 36 2.12 1.87 -5.52
CA ILE A 36 0.74 1.95 -5.03
C ILE A 36 -0.17 1.11 -5.91
N LEU A 37 -1.05 0.35 -5.28
CA LEU A 37 -2.02 -0.55 -5.91
C LEU A 37 -1.42 -1.47 -6.99
N PRO A 38 -0.25 -2.11 -6.76
CA PRO A 38 0.43 -2.88 -7.79
C PRO A 38 -0.36 -4.11 -8.25
N ALA A 39 -1.28 -4.63 -7.43
CA ALA A 39 -2.09 -5.81 -7.73
C ALA A 39 -3.49 -5.70 -7.10
N LEU A 40 -4.12 -4.51 -7.19
CA LEU A 40 -5.47 -4.30 -6.66
C LEU A 40 -6.47 -5.29 -7.31
N PRO A 41 -7.21 -6.08 -6.51
CA PRO A 41 -8.26 -6.95 -7.04
C PRO A 41 -9.33 -6.15 -7.80
N GLY A 42 -9.72 -6.62 -8.99
CA GLY A 42 -10.73 -5.93 -9.82
C GLY A 42 -12.10 -5.77 -9.16
N SER A 43 -12.42 -6.57 -8.12
CA SER A 43 -13.63 -6.43 -7.32
C SER A 43 -13.62 -5.23 -6.36
N TRP A 44 -12.44 -4.67 -6.04
CA TRP A 44 -12.31 -3.53 -5.14
C TRP A 44 -12.42 -2.22 -5.90
N VAL A 45 -13.64 -1.92 -6.34
CA VAL A 45 -13.90 -0.76 -7.20
C VAL A 45 -13.57 0.55 -6.50
N ARG A 46 -13.86 0.67 -5.20
CA ARG A 46 -13.56 1.85 -4.37
C ARG A 46 -13.07 1.43 -3.00
N GLY A 47 -12.21 2.24 -2.40
CA GLY A 47 -11.78 1.99 -1.03
C GLY A 47 -10.69 2.94 -0.56
N GLU A 48 -10.27 2.72 0.67
CA GLU A 48 -9.15 3.38 1.29
C GLU A 48 -8.32 2.39 2.11
N ALA A 49 -7.03 2.66 2.22
CA ALA A 49 -6.10 1.87 3.02
C ALA A 49 -5.04 2.78 3.64
N GLY A 50 -4.82 2.62 4.93
CA GLY A 50 -3.72 3.24 5.65
C GLY A 50 -4.08 3.73 7.05
N PRO A 51 -3.11 4.39 7.73
CA PRO A 51 -1.75 4.62 7.25
C PRO A 51 -0.95 3.31 7.16
N LEU A 52 -0.35 3.05 6.00
CA LEU A 52 0.61 1.97 5.80
C LEU A 52 2.03 2.51 5.98
N LEU A 53 2.91 1.74 6.61
CA LEU A 53 4.30 2.14 6.82
C LEU A 53 5.18 1.63 5.69
N ALA A 54 5.73 2.55 4.90
CA ALA A 54 6.74 2.26 3.90
C ALA A 54 8.15 2.25 4.52
N HIS A 55 9.12 1.73 3.74
CA HIS A 55 10.53 1.85 4.08
C HIS A 55 10.93 3.28 4.42
N SER A 56 11.96 3.42 5.26
CA SER A 56 12.49 4.72 5.73
C SER A 56 11.52 5.56 6.58
N GLY A 57 10.35 5.03 6.96
CA GLY A 57 9.44 5.67 7.92
C GLY A 57 8.51 6.70 7.30
N ILE A 58 8.04 6.43 6.08
CA ILE A 58 7.00 7.21 5.41
C ILE A 58 5.66 6.51 5.64
N GLU A 59 4.71 7.23 6.22
CA GLU A 59 3.32 6.80 6.34
C GLU A 59 2.58 7.13 5.04
N VAL A 60 1.79 6.18 4.55
CA VAL A 60 1.09 6.28 3.27
C VAL A 60 -0.40 6.01 3.49
N LEU A 61 -1.24 6.98 3.14
CA LEU A 61 -2.68 6.80 3.00
C LEU A 61 -3.03 6.73 1.53
N ILE A 62 -3.84 5.75 1.15
CA ILE A 62 -4.25 5.49 -0.23
C ILE A 62 -5.77 5.54 -0.28
N LYS A 63 -6.33 6.29 -1.22
CA LYS A 63 -7.74 6.24 -1.58
C LYS A 63 -7.87 6.00 -3.07
N TRP A 64 -8.84 5.20 -3.47
CA TRP A 64 -9.03 4.90 -4.89
C TRP A 64 -10.49 4.81 -5.28
N ASP A 65 -10.74 5.19 -6.53
CA ASP A 65 -11.99 5.00 -7.23
C ASP A 65 -11.74 4.56 -8.67
N MET A 66 -11.88 3.26 -8.92
CA MET A 66 -11.70 2.66 -10.25
C MET A 66 -12.83 3.02 -11.22
N THR A 67 -13.98 3.53 -10.75
CA THR A 67 -15.01 4.07 -11.66
C THR A 67 -14.56 5.37 -12.31
N GLN A 68 -13.78 6.17 -11.57
CA GLN A 68 -13.18 7.42 -12.06
C GLN A 68 -11.72 7.22 -12.50
N LYS A 69 -11.17 6.01 -12.34
CA LYS A 69 -9.76 5.69 -12.55
C LYS A 69 -8.84 6.61 -11.73
N GLU A 70 -9.27 7.00 -10.54
CA GLU A 70 -8.55 7.94 -9.70
C GLU A 70 -7.88 7.22 -8.52
N VAL A 71 -6.66 7.65 -8.19
CA VAL A 71 -5.94 7.23 -6.98
C VAL A 71 -5.36 8.46 -6.31
N GLN A 72 -5.72 8.67 -5.05
CA GLN A 72 -5.19 9.72 -4.19
C GLN A 72 -4.22 9.09 -3.20
N VAL A 73 -3.05 9.72 -3.04
CA VAL A 73 -2.00 9.27 -2.13
C VAL A 73 -1.58 10.43 -1.24
N THR A 74 -1.62 10.20 0.07
CA THR A 74 -1.08 11.12 1.07
C THR A 74 0.17 10.49 1.69
N LEU A 75 1.27 11.22 1.69
CA LEU A 75 2.56 10.80 2.23
C LEU A 75 2.91 11.66 3.45
N HIS A 76 3.38 11.04 4.51
CA HIS A 76 3.87 11.74 5.69
C HIS A 76 5.21 11.15 6.14
N ALA A 77 6.28 11.96 6.10
CA ALA A 77 7.60 11.54 6.55
C ALA A 77 7.79 11.85 8.04
N ALA A 78 7.82 10.81 8.88
CA ALA A 78 7.92 10.98 10.33
C ALA A 78 9.34 11.31 10.82
N LYS A 79 10.37 10.87 10.09
CA LYS A 79 11.77 10.87 10.59
C LYS A 79 12.63 12.00 10.01
N ALA A 80 12.62 12.17 8.70
CA ALA A 80 13.49 13.10 7.99
C ALA A 80 12.93 13.38 6.59
N ASP A 81 13.43 14.44 5.95
CA ASP A 81 13.15 14.74 4.56
C ASP A 81 13.72 13.62 3.68
N GLN A 82 12.92 13.15 2.71
CA GLN A 82 13.28 12.01 1.89
C GLN A 82 12.84 12.23 0.45
N THR A 83 13.72 11.87 -0.48
CA THR A 83 13.37 11.78 -1.90
C THR A 83 12.99 10.34 -2.21
N ILE A 84 11.81 10.16 -2.80
CA ILE A 84 11.29 8.85 -3.19
C ILE A 84 10.75 8.88 -4.62
N GLU A 85 10.79 7.72 -5.28
CA GLU A 85 10.03 7.46 -6.50
C GLU A 85 8.67 6.86 -6.12
N LEU A 86 7.59 7.62 -6.37
CA LEU A 86 6.22 7.13 -6.24
C LEU A 86 5.75 6.59 -7.59
N VAL A 87 5.28 5.35 -7.61
CA VAL A 87 4.78 4.68 -8.82
C VAL A 87 3.32 4.29 -8.63
N VAL A 88 2.45 4.73 -9.53
CA VAL A 88 1.03 4.41 -9.53
C VAL A 88 0.63 3.99 -10.95
N GLY A 89 0.32 2.71 -11.14
CA GLY A 89 0.17 2.14 -12.48
C GLY A 89 1.43 2.34 -13.33
N ASN A 90 1.28 3.05 -14.47
CA ASN A 90 2.38 3.39 -15.36
C ASN A 90 3.03 4.75 -15.04
N GLU A 91 2.42 5.57 -14.18
CA GLU A 91 2.96 6.87 -13.80
C GLU A 91 4.04 6.72 -12.73
N ARG A 92 5.09 7.54 -12.87
CA ARG A 92 6.23 7.60 -11.94
C ARG A 92 6.51 9.07 -11.65
N LYS A 93 6.58 9.42 -10.37
CA LYS A 93 6.93 10.77 -9.92
C LYS A 93 8.03 10.69 -8.88
N GLN A 94 9.09 11.47 -9.09
CA GLN A 94 10.08 11.69 -8.05
C GLN A 94 9.59 12.82 -7.15
N LEU A 95 9.46 12.53 -5.87
CA LEU A 95 8.88 13.43 -4.88
C LEU A 95 9.88 13.66 -3.75
N GLN A 96 9.93 14.88 -3.26
CA GLN A 96 10.58 15.20 -2.00
C GLN A 96 9.49 15.31 -0.94
N VAL A 97 9.48 14.38 0.01
CA VAL A 97 8.56 14.36 1.14
C VAL A 97 9.27 15.06 2.30
N ILE A 98 8.71 16.19 2.73
CA ILE A 98 9.27 17.00 3.82
C ILE A 98 8.78 16.45 5.15
N ARG A 99 9.66 16.43 6.14
CA ARG A 99 9.36 15.92 7.47
C ARG A 99 8.20 16.70 8.10
N ASN A 100 7.27 15.98 8.72
CA ASN A 100 6.08 16.52 9.40
C ASN A 100 5.14 17.35 8.51
N GLU A 101 5.31 17.32 7.20
CA GLU A 101 4.42 17.98 6.25
C GLU A 101 3.72 16.91 5.40
N PRO A 102 2.39 16.78 5.48
CA PRO A 102 1.67 15.84 4.63
C PRO A 102 1.74 16.32 3.18
N PHE A 103 2.19 15.44 2.29
CA PHE A 103 2.18 15.66 0.85
C PHE A 103 1.03 14.88 0.23
N GLU A 104 0.13 15.56 -0.47
CA GLU A 104 -1.01 14.94 -1.13
C GLU A 104 -0.88 15.04 -2.65
N CYS A 105 -1.19 13.94 -3.34
CA CYS A 105 -1.21 13.93 -4.78
C CYS A 105 -2.26 12.97 -5.32
N THR A 106 -2.82 13.33 -6.48
CA THR A 106 -3.82 12.54 -7.20
C THR A 106 -3.26 12.08 -8.54
N PHE A 107 -3.59 10.85 -8.89
CA PHE A 107 -3.19 10.17 -10.12
C PHE A 107 -4.44 9.74 -10.87
N GLN A 108 -4.38 9.88 -12.19
CA GLN A 108 -5.38 9.34 -13.11
C GLN A 108 -4.79 8.11 -13.79
N LEU A 109 -5.41 6.95 -13.61
CA LEU A 109 -4.96 5.70 -14.19
C LEU A 109 -5.37 5.66 -15.67
N HIS A 110 -4.37 5.71 -16.54
CA HIS A 110 -4.54 5.51 -17.98
C HIS A 110 -4.28 4.01 -18.30
N ASN A 111 -5.12 3.42 -19.15
CA ASN A 111 -4.94 2.04 -19.63
C ASN A 111 -3.67 1.91 -20.47
#